data_AF-A0A1E7HTN0-F1
#
_entry.id   AF-A0A1E7HTN0-F1
#
_cell.length_a   1.000
_cell.length_b   1.000
_cell.length_c   1.000
_cell.angle_alpha   90.00
_cell.angle_beta   90.00
_cell.angle_gamma   90.00
#
_symmetry.space_group_name_H-M   'P 1'
#
loop_
_entity.id
_entity.type
_entity.pdbx_description
1 polymer ?
#
loop_
_entity_poly.entity_id
_entity_poly.type
_entity_poly.pdbx_seq_one_letter_code
_entity_poly.pdbx_strand_id
1 'polypeptide(L)'
;MQNPYVITISSEKGGVGKTTLATNLAIYLKALNEELPVTLLSFDNHFSVDRMFRIGKNPGSSDVSGLFTGTPPEELLEVGEYGVQFIPSNRRLEELPEVREAGFDRLARTLASGTLQGVVIIDTRPTLDILTRNALYAADRVIIPVKDAPSLENCKNLYDFCESQGISKRALRLLPCLIDSRIRYKGPFTDAYQLLKAYAINRGYHCMEGYIAKSPKVESLNTNPEGRIYPILTHGRGTNVHLQFSHLARQVLIAVKDCKSHRIGEIRQRLTVKRQQQDQALKLRRERLLPNCLICGAPVLEQNTAYFFCETSDGQISGFLEESCFSDLIFRYFYRSQKEISPSNPLRELFRESAQRSYFVMRLAAASNGFEKSSLAFHRYDDEGLEISQKTIEIKEFKTRFLHREKTKLYRLIEATFLAEQVAQDSFLLIRRVDSFAASGMLLDEHRAAFQQTMTSVANKLR
;
A
#
# COMPACT_ATOMS: atom_id res chain seq x y z
N MET A 1 -16.46 13.19 14.85
CA MET A 1 -15.41 13.13 13.80
C MET A 1 -15.49 11.72 13.20
N GLN A 2 -15.21 11.53 11.90
CA GLN A 2 -15.22 10.21 11.22
C GLN A 2 -13.80 9.66 10.97
N ASN A 3 -12.77 10.41 11.36
CA ASN A 3 -11.37 10.02 11.30
C ASN A 3 -10.69 10.35 12.63
N PRO A 4 -9.69 9.55 13.06
CA PRO A 4 -8.91 9.87 14.23
C PRO A 4 -7.99 11.06 13.95
N TYR A 5 -7.69 11.84 14.98
CA TYR A 5 -6.59 12.79 14.99
C TYR A 5 -5.35 12.10 15.56
N VAL A 6 -4.34 11.87 14.73
CA VAL A 6 -3.15 11.10 15.08
C VAL A 6 -2.04 12.01 15.60
N ILE A 7 -1.59 11.75 16.81
CA ILE A 7 -0.50 12.46 17.48
C ILE A 7 0.65 11.49 17.68
N THR A 8 1.78 11.76 17.04
CA THR A 8 3.00 10.99 17.24
C THR A 8 3.94 11.72 18.19
N ILE A 9 4.35 11.03 19.26
CA ILE A 9 5.40 11.49 20.16
C ILE A 9 6.71 10.85 19.71
N SER A 10 7.61 11.65 19.10
CA SER A 10 8.84 11.12 18.52
C SER A 10 10.06 11.99 18.76
N SER A 11 11.17 11.33 19.04
CA SER A 11 12.49 11.95 19.19
C SER A 11 13.54 10.83 19.06
N GLU A 12 14.57 11.04 18.25
CA GLU A 12 15.69 10.11 18.11
C GLU A 12 16.63 10.12 19.33
N LYS A 13 16.29 10.86 20.39
CA LYS A 13 17.02 10.83 21.65
C LYS A 13 16.23 10.07 22.72
N GLY A 14 16.89 9.08 23.32
CA GLY A 14 16.39 8.37 24.50
C GLY A 14 16.29 9.28 25.74
N GLY A 15 15.31 8.99 26.61
CA GLY A 15 15.20 9.66 27.91
C GLY A 15 14.86 11.16 27.83
N VAL A 16 14.09 11.58 26.82
CA VAL A 16 13.51 12.94 26.70
C VAL A 16 12.07 13.01 27.24
N GLY A 17 11.52 11.89 27.71
CA GLY A 17 10.17 11.81 28.27
C GLY A 17 9.06 11.39 27.30
N LYS A 18 9.37 10.74 26.17
CA LYS A 18 8.39 10.33 25.13
C LYS A 18 7.20 9.54 25.70
N THR A 19 7.47 8.40 26.33
CA THR A 19 6.44 7.54 26.94
C THR A 19 5.66 8.26 28.04
N THR A 20 6.34 8.98 28.95
CA THR A 20 5.68 9.76 30.00
C THR A 20 4.75 10.82 29.42
N LEU A 21 5.17 11.48 28.34
CA LEU A 21 4.37 12.47 27.62
C LEU A 21 3.16 11.80 26.96
N ALA A 22 3.35 10.71 26.23
CA ALA A 22 2.29 10.00 25.53
C ALA A 22 1.21 9.48 26.50
N THR A 23 1.62 8.78 27.55
CA THR A 23 0.68 8.17 28.51
C THR A 23 -0.07 9.22 29.32
N ASN A 24 0.61 10.24 29.84
CA ASN A 24 -0.07 11.27 30.63
C ASN A 24 -0.89 12.20 29.74
N LEU A 25 -0.46 12.50 28.51
CA LEU A 25 -1.31 13.26 27.59
C LEU A 25 -2.65 12.55 27.36
N ALA A 26 -2.64 11.23 27.16
CA ALA A 26 -3.88 10.45 26.99
C ALA A 26 -4.84 10.62 28.18
N ILE A 27 -4.32 10.51 29.40
CA ILE A 27 -5.10 10.65 30.64
C ILE A 27 -5.64 12.06 30.82
N TYR A 28 -4.84 13.09 30.53
CA TYR A 28 -5.30 14.48 30.65
C TYR A 28 -6.33 14.84 29.58
N LEU A 29 -6.24 14.27 28.37
CA LEU A 29 -7.29 14.45 27.35
C LEU A 29 -8.62 13.85 27.81
N LYS A 30 -8.61 12.63 28.36
CA LYS A 30 -9.79 12.00 28.96
C LYS A 30 -10.34 12.79 30.14
N ALA A 31 -9.47 13.31 31.01
CA ALA A 31 -9.91 14.11 32.16
C ALA A 31 -10.51 15.47 31.76
N LEU A 32 -10.11 16.04 30.62
CA LEU A 32 -10.67 17.29 30.10
C LEU A 32 -11.93 17.07 29.26
N ASN A 33 -12.09 15.88 28.68
CA ASN A 33 -13.27 15.49 27.90
C ASN A 33 -13.50 13.97 28.02
N GLU A 34 -14.42 13.59 28.90
CA GLU A 34 -14.71 12.19 29.21
C GLU A 34 -15.27 11.42 28.02
N GLU A 35 -16.04 12.08 27.14
CA GLU A 35 -16.65 11.46 25.95
C GLU A 35 -15.66 11.31 24.78
N LEU A 36 -14.47 11.93 24.85
CA LEU A 36 -13.48 11.83 23.79
C LEU A 36 -12.85 10.42 23.79
N PRO A 37 -12.95 9.64 22.69
CA PRO A 37 -12.15 8.44 22.55
C PRO A 37 -10.67 8.81 22.45
N VAL A 38 -9.83 8.19 23.27
CA VAL A 38 -8.39 8.38 23.26
C VAL A 38 -7.73 7.02 23.23
N THR A 39 -7.02 6.71 22.15
CA THR A 39 -6.33 5.44 21.94
C THR A 39 -4.81 5.64 22.02
N LEU A 40 -4.11 4.81 22.79
CA LEU A 40 -2.65 4.82 22.90
C LEU A 40 -2.03 3.59 22.22
N LEU A 41 -1.02 3.84 21.38
CA LEU A 41 -0.18 2.84 20.74
C LEU A 41 1.28 3.06 21.20
N SER A 42 2.01 1.99 21.50
CA SER A 42 3.45 2.08 21.82
C SER A 42 4.26 1.14 20.94
N PHE A 43 5.30 1.69 20.31
CA PHE A 43 6.27 0.98 19.50
C PHE A 43 7.67 0.91 20.17
N ASP A 44 7.85 1.56 21.33
CA ASP A 44 9.14 1.66 22.06
C ASP A 44 9.19 0.78 23.30
N ASN A 45 8.16 0.87 24.12
CA ASN A 45 8.20 0.33 25.46
C ASN A 45 6.95 -0.48 25.73
N HIS A 46 7.12 -1.80 25.70
CA HIS A 46 6.01 -2.73 25.85
C HIS A 46 5.55 -2.90 27.31
N PHE A 47 6.24 -2.33 28.29
CA PHE A 47 5.83 -2.44 29.68
C PHE A 47 5.02 -1.25 30.13
N SER A 48 5.36 -0.04 29.68
CA SER A 48 4.82 1.17 30.31
C SER A 48 3.35 1.42 30.00
N VAL A 49 2.91 1.18 28.77
CA VAL A 49 1.48 1.30 28.41
C VAL A 49 0.68 0.22 29.13
N ASP A 50 1.08 -1.04 28.98
CA ASP A 50 0.39 -2.16 29.59
C ASP A 50 0.31 -2.06 31.12
N ARG A 51 1.40 -1.70 31.81
CA ARG A 51 1.39 -1.55 33.29
C ARG A 51 0.57 -0.37 33.79
N MET A 52 0.38 0.65 32.96
CA MET A 52 -0.34 1.86 33.34
C MET A 52 -1.84 1.76 33.09
N PHE A 53 -2.23 1.05 32.02
CA PHE A 53 -3.61 1.04 31.54
C PHE A 53 -4.31 -0.32 31.64
N ARG A 54 -3.61 -1.46 31.66
CA ARG A 54 -4.27 -2.76 31.62
C ARG A 54 -5.09 -3.00 32.89
N ILE A 55 -6.35 -3.36 32.70
CA ILE A 55 -7.24 -3.81 33.77
C ILE A 55 -7.10 -5.33 33.90
N GLY A 56 -6.67 -5.81 35.07
CA GLY A 56 -6.43 -7.23 35.31
C GLY A 56 -5.02 -7.72 34.89
N LYS A 57 -4.78 -9.04 35.02
CA LYS A 57 -3.45 -9.65 34.86
C LYS A 57 -3.26 -10.46 33.59
N ASN A 58 -4.33 -10.73 32.83
CA ASN A 58 -4.24 -11.58 31.65
C ASN A 58 -3.87 -10.72 30.42
N PRO A 59 -2.76 -11.03 29.73
CA PRO A 59 -2.49 -10.42 28.43
C PRO A 59 -3.56 -10.86 27.42
N GLY A 60 -4.04 -9.90 26.61
CA GLY A 60 -4.89 -10.19 25.46
C GLY A 60 -4.14 -11.04 24.42
N SER A 61 -4.89 -11.63 23.48
CA SER A 61 -4.32 -12.42 22.39
C SER A 61 -3.84 -11.59 21.18
N SER A 62 -4.08 -10.28 21.20
CA SER A 62 -3.76 -9.35 20.12
C SER A 62 -2.88 -8.19 20.62
N ASP A 63 -2.09 -7.62 19.71
CA ASP A 63 -1.18 -6.52 20.01
C ASP A 63 -0.93 -5.65 18.75
N VAL A 64 -0.08 -4.63 18.89
CA VAL A 64 0.27 -3.68 17.83
C VAL A 64 0.83 -4.34 16.55
N SER A 65 1.32 -5.57 16.57
CA SER A 65 1.72 -6.30 15.36
C SER A 65 0.56 -6.49 14.37
N GLY A 66 -0.67 -6.62 14.87
CA GLY A 66 -1.87 -6.72 14.04
C GLY A 66 -2.05 -5.52 13.11
N LEU A 67 -1.58 -4.34 13.52
CA LEU A 67 -1.62 -3.12 12.69
C LEU A 67 -0.74 -3.25 11.44
N PHE A 68 0.31 -4.06 11.51
CA PHE A 68 1.25 -4.30 10.41
C PHE A 68 0.86 -5.54 9.58
N THR A 69 0.08 -6.47 10.11
CA THR A 69 -0.56 -7.55 9.34
C THR A 69 -1.85 -7.09 8.65
N GLY A 70 -2.38 -5.91 9.01
CA GLY A 70 -3.53 -5.29 8.36
C GLY A 70 -4.86 -5.56 9.08
N THR A 71 -4.80 -6.11 10.29
CA THR A 71 -5.96 -6.28 11.16
C THR A 71 -6.57 -4.91 11.47
N PRO A 72 -7.91 -4.74 11.34
CA PRO A 72 -8.58 -3.52 11.72
C PRO A 72 -8.26 -3.13 13.18
N PRO A 73 -7.87 -1.89 13.46
CA PRO A 73 -7.45 -1.48 14.80
C PRO A 73 -8.50 -1.72 15.88
N GLU A 74 -9.79 -1.60 15.58
CA GLU A 74 -10.91 -1.88 16.48
C GLU A 74 -10.94 -3.31 17.03
N GLU A 75 -10.38 -4.29 16.30
CA GLU A 75 -10.27 -5.69 16.74
C GLU A 75 -9.10 -5.90 17.72
N LEU A 76 -8.21 -4.91 17.83
CA LEU A 76 -7.02 -4.96 18.66
C LEU A 76 -7.15 -4.11 19.95
N LEU A 77 -8.24 -3.34 20.08
CA LEU A 77 -8.43 -2.39 21.18
C LEU A 77 -8.74 -3.10 22.50
N GLU A 78 -8.08 -2.65 23.56
CA GLU A 78 -8.49 -2.86 24.94
C GLU A 78 -8.93 -1.52 25.57
N VAL A 79 -9.94 -1.55 26.45
CA VAL A 79 -10.28 -0.42 27.31
C VAL A 79 -9.48 -0.53 28.59
N GLY A 80 -8.66 0.49 28.86
CA GLY A 80 -7.81 0.55 30.03
C GLY A 80 -8.30 1.49 31.13
N GLU A 81 -7.50 1.58 32.18
CA GLU A 81 -7.66 2.51 33.30
C GLU A 81 -7.84 3.96 32.80
N TYR A 82 -8.55 4.77 33.58
CA TYR A 82 -8.85 6.17 33.26
C TYR A 82 -9.69 6.39 31.97
N GLY A 83 -10.34 5.33 31.47
CA GLY A 83 -11.15 5.37 30.25
C GLY A 83 -10.33 5.58 28.96
N VAL A 84 -9.01 5.33 29.02
CA VAL A 84 -8.10 5.37 27.88
C VAL A 84 -8.14 4.02 27.18
N GLN A 85 -8.35 4.03 25.86
CA GLN A 85 -8.18 2.83 25.04
C GLN A 85 -6.71 2.65 24.71
N PHE A 86 -6.25 1.41 24.54
CA PHE A 86 -4.91 1.14 24.05
C PHE A 86 -4.87 -0.14 23.25
N ILE A 87 -3.86 -0.28 22.39
CA ILE A 87 -3.52 -1.57 21.79
C ILE A 87 -2.30 -2.11 22.53
N PRO A 88 -2.35 -3.36 23.03
CA PRO A 88 -1.23 -3.98 23.73
C PRO A 88 0.07 -3.89 22.94
N SER A 89 1.18 -3.70 23.63
CA SER A 89 2.48 -3.56 22.98
C SER A 89 3.15 -4.93 22.76
N ASN A 90 4.01 -5.03 21.74
CA ASN A 90 4.75 -6.25 21.44
C ASN A 90 6.26 -6.04 21.68
N ARG A 91 6.89 -6.96 22.44
CA ARG A 91 8.34 -6.94 22.77
C ARG A 91 9.27 -7.14 21.58
N ARG A 92 8.81 -7.91 20.60
CA ARG A 92 9.61 -8.37 19.45
C ARG A 92 9.06 -7.78 18.16
N LEU A 93 8.43 -6.60 18.25
CA LEU A 93 7.74 -5.98 17.12
C LEU A 93 8.69 -5.78 15.92
N GLU A 94 9.95 -5.41 16.14
CA GLU A 94 10.93 -5.28 15.06
C GLU A 94 11.40 -6.60 14.43
N GLU A 95 11.21 -7.73 15.11
CA GLU A 95 11.66 -9.04 14.62
C GLU A 95 10.69 -9.63 13.60
N LEU A 96 9.45 -9.14 13.57
CA LEU A 96 8.38 -9.66 12.73
C LEU A 96 8.63 -9.36 11.24
N PRO A 97 8.59 -10.38 10.35
CA PRO A 97 8.74 -10.18 8.90
C PRO A 97 7.80 -9.12 8.35
N GLU A 98 6.54 -9.11 8.81
CA GLU A 98 5.50 -8.19 8.36
C GLU A 98 5.82 -6.73 8.70
N VAL A 99 6.58 -6.49 9.77
CA VAL A 99 7.07 -5.16 10.14
C VAL A 99 8.30 -4.79 9.32
N ARG A 100 9.23 -5.75 9.12
CA ARG A 100 10.48 -5.52 8.38
C ARG A 100 10.26 -5.26 6.90
N GLU A 101 9.27 -5.91 6.32
CA GLU A 101 8.89 -5.79 4.90
C GLU A 101 7.83 -4.71 4.67
N ALA A 102 7.28 -4.12 5.73
CA ALA A 102 6.29 -3.05 5.62
C ALA A 102 6.88 -1.80 4.94
N GLY A 103 6.06 -1.18 4.08
CA GLY A 103 6.28 0.20 3.66
C GLY A 103 6.08 1.18 4.83
N PHE A 104 6.57 2.41 4.66
CA PHE A 104 6.42 3.49 5.65
C PHE A 104 4.97 3.97 5.82
N ASP A 105 4.05 3.52 4.96
CA ASP A 105 2.65 3.91 4.95
C ASP A 105 1.70 2.80 5.42
N ARG A 106 2.23 1.64 5.83
CA ARG A 106 1.46 0.47 6.25
C ARG A 106 0.48 0.78 7.38
N LEU A 107 0.96 1.38 8.47
CA LEU A 107 0.14 1.75 9.61
C LEU A 107 -1.00 2.69 9.19
N ALA A 108 -0.70 3.69 8.36
CA ALA A 108 -1.69 4.67 7.95
C ALA A 108 -2.78 4.04 7.06
N ARG A 109 -2.42 3.04 6.23
CA ARG A 109 -3.40 2.25 5.47
C ARG A 109 -4.30 1.43 6.39
N THR A 110 -3.74 0.76 7.40
CA THR A 110 -4.52 -0.02 8.36
C THR A 110 -5.45 0.86 9.20
N LEU A 111 -4.98 2.03 9.65
CA LEU A 111 -5.82 3.02 10.32
C LEU A 111 -6.92 3.55 9.38
N ALA A 112 -6.63 3.72 8.09
CA ALA A 112 -7.59 4.19 7.10
C ALA A 112 -8.66 3.13 6.77
N SER A 113 -8.35 1.83 6.87
CA SER A 113 -9.35 0.76 6.71
C SER A 113 -10.23 0.54 7.94
N GLY A 114 -9.76 0.95 9.12
CA GLY A 114 -10.50 0.84 10.38
C GLY A 114 -11.48 1.97 10.63
N THR A 115 -12.16 1.87 11.77
CA THR A 115 -13.23 2.80 12.19
C THR A 115 -12.88 3.68 13.40
N LEU A 116 -11.64 3.64 13.88
CA LEU A 116 -11.17 4.45 15.03
C LEU A 116 -11.54 5.93 14.92
N GLN A 117 -11.90 6.53 16.05
CA GLN A 117 -12.30 7.92 16.19
C GLN A 117 -11.55 8.60 17.34
N GLY A 118 -11.70 9.92 17.45
CA GLY A 118 -11.13 10.69 18.55
C GLY A 118 -9.64 10.95 18.35
N VAL A 119 -8.85 10.75 19.39
CA VAL A 119 -7.40 11.01 19.36
C VAL A 119 -6.63 9.70 19.45
N VAL A 120 -5.70 9.47 18.53
CA VAL A 120 -4.76 8.34 18.57
C VAL A 120 -3.38 8.88 18.91
N ILE A 121 -2.78 8.44 20.02
CA ILE A 121 -1.43 8.82 20.44
C ILE A 121 -0.49 7.66 20.15
N ILE A 122 0.64 7.93 19.51
CA ILE A 122 1.65 6.94 19.17
C ILE A 122 2.96 7.30 19.88
N ASP A 123 3.42 6.45 20.79
CA ASP A 123 4.74 6.52 21.42
C ASP A 123 5.76 5.73 20.58
N THR A 124 6.84 6.39 20.13
CA THR A 124 7.82 5.82 19.20
C THR A 124 9.16 5.53 19.86
N ARG A 125 10.00 4.73 19.20
CA ARG A 125 11.39 4.44 19.63
C ARG A 125 12.33 5.63 19.49
N PRO A 126 13.49 5.64 20.19
CA PRO A 126 14.54 6.63 19.96
C PRO A 126 15.35 6.37 18.67
N THR A 127 14.71 5.85 17.62
CA THR A 127 15.32 5.47 16.34
C THR A 127 14.36 5.79 15.20
N LEU A 128 14.87 6.31 14.07
CA LEU A 128 14.08 6.55 12.85
C LEU A 128 13.99 5.29 11.96
N ASP A 129 13.48 4.22 12.54
CA ASP A 129 13.23 2.95 11.87
C ASP A 129 11.87 2.91 11.15
N ILE A 130 11.49 1.74 10.63
CA ILE A 130 10.23 1.57 9.90
C ILE A 130 8.99 1.86 10.76
N LEU A 131 9.02 1.57 12.06
CA LEU A 131 7.90 1.84 12.97
C LEU A 131 7.74 3.34 13.20
N THR A 132 8.85 4.03 13.48
CA THR A 132 8.84 5.49 13.67
C THR A 132 8.42 6.20 12.39
N ARG A 133 8.89 5.75 11.22
CA ARG A 133 8.46 6.28 9.91
C ARG A 133 6.97 6.09 9.67
N ASN A 134 6.42 4.91 10.01
CA ASN A 134 4.99 4.63 9.95
C ASN A 134 4.17 5.54 10.86
N ALA A 135 4.63 5.77 12.10
CA ALA A 135 3.99 6.69 13.02
C ALA A 135 3.97 8.12 12.46
N LEU A 136 5.13 8.63 12.02
CA LEU A 136 5.27 9.97 11.45
C LEU A 136 4.39 10.16 10.20
N TYR A 137 4.31 9.15 9.32
CA TYR A 137 3.52 9.22 8.10
C TYR A 137 2.01 9.31 8.35
N ALA A 138 1.54 8.65 9.43
CA ALA A 138 0.16 8.65 9.87
C ALA A 138 -0.27 9.92 10.62
N ALA A 139 0.67 10.72 11.11
CA ALA A 139 0.42 11.79 12.07
C ALA A 139 -0.24 13.05 11.46
N ASP A 140 -1.24 13.59 12.18
CA ASP A 140 -1.71 14.97 12.03
C ASP A 140 -0.79 15.96 12.77
N ARG A 141 -0.23 15.49 13.90
CA ARG A 141 0.65 16.25 14.78
C ARG A 141 1.81 15.37 15.20
N VAL A 142 3.03 15.88 15.06
CA VAL A 142 4.22 15.27 15.68
C VAL A 142 4.67 16.18 16.81
N ILE A 143 4.66 15.68 18.05
CA ILE A 143 5.23 16.38 19.20
C ILE A 143 6.62 15.81 19.44
N ILE A 144 7.63 16.68 19.37
CA ILE A 144 9.04 16.32 19.43
C ILE A 144 9.61 16.81 20.76
N PRO A 145 9.65 15.95 21.80
CA PRO A 145 10.26 16.33 23.07
C PRO A 145 11.78 16.51 22.93
N VAL A 146 12.28 17.64 23.42
CA VAL A 146 13.71 17.99 23.44
C VAL A 146 14.10 18.44 24.84
N LYS A 147 15.25 18.00 25.35
CA LYS A 147 15.73 18.37 26.70
C LYS A 147 17.02 19.17 26.71
N ASP A 148 17.79 19.11 25.62
CA ASP A 148 19.11 19.70 25.47
C ASP A 148 19.42 19.99 23.99
N ALA A 149 20.50 20.71 23.70
CA ALA A 149 20.89 21.05 22.34
C ALA A 149 21.12 19.82 21.44
N PRO A 150 21.79 18.73 21.90
CA PRO A 150 21.92 17.51 21.10
C PRO A 150 20.57 16.87 20.71
N SER A 151 19.60 16.84 21.62
CA SER A 151 18.25 16.33 21.30
C SER A 151 17.54 17.20 20.25
N LEU A 152 17.82 18.50 20.22
CA LEU A 152 17.29 19.42 19.21
C LEU A 152 17.97 19.24 17.85
N GLU A 153 19.28 18.99 17.82
CA GLU A 153 20.01 18.71 16.57
C GLU A 153 19.48 17.46 15.87
N ASN A 154 19.21 16.40 16.64
CA ASN A 154 18.63 15.15 16.11
C ASN A 154 17.23 15.33 15.50
N CYS A 155 16.52 16.43 15.77
CA CYS A 155 15.20 16.64 15.20
C CYS A 155 15.24 16.75 13.67
N LYS A 156 16.39 17.12 13.09
CA LYS A 156 16.55 17.31 11.63
C LYS A 156 16.07 16.10 10.83
N ASN A 157 16.42 14.88 11.24
CA ASN A 157 16.06 13.68 10.47
C ASN A 157 14.55 13.43 10.43
N LEU A 158 13.82 13.79 11.50
CA LEU A 158 12.35 13.72 11.53
C LEU A 158 11.74 14.73 10.55
N TYR A 159 12.29 15.95 10.50
CA TYR A 159 11.86 16.97 9.54
C TYR A 159 12.16 16.56 8.10
N ASP A 160 13.37 16.06 7.83
CA ASP A 160 13.80 15.61 6.49
C ASP A 160 12.91 14.46 5.99
N PHE A 161 12.59 13.49 6.86
CA PHE A 161 11.64 12.42 6.52
C PHE A 161 10.25 13.00 6.20
N CYS A 162 9.68 13.82 7.09
CA CYS A 162 8.36 14.41 6.87
C CYS A 162 8.30 15.23 5.58
N GLU A 163 9.32 16.02 5.27
CA GLU A 163 9.42 16.80 4.03
C GLU A 163 9.48 15.88 2.80
N SER A 164 10.27 14.81 2.83
CA SER A 164 10.34 13.82 1.74
C SER A 164 9.00 13.13 1.46
N GLN A 165 8.12 13.06 2.46
CA GLN A 165 6.78 12.47 2.36
C GLN A 165 5.67 13.51 2.13
N GLY A 166 6.05 14.77 1.84
CA GLY A 166 5.10 15.86 1.61
C GLY A 166 4.28 16.25 2.85
N ILE A 167 4.76 15.93 4.06
CA ILE A 167 4.13 16.29 5.32
C ILE A 167 4.58 17.71 5.69
N SER A 168 3.61 18.58 5.96
CA SER A 168 3.90 19.97 6.29
C SER A 168 4.78 20.09 7.54
N LYS A 169 5.80 20.96 7.50
CA LYS A 169 6.58 21.37 8.69
C LYS A 169 5.70 21.91 9.82
N ARG A 170 4.47 22.37 9.51
CA ARG A 170 3.47 22.79 10.50
C ARG A 170 2.86 21.63 11.29
N ALA A 171 3.00 20.38 10.87
CA ALA A 171 2.57 19.23 11.66
C ALA A 171 3.54 18.97 12.83
N LEU A 172 4.83 19.29 12.68
CA LEU A 172 5.86 19.07 13.69
C LEU A 172 5.90 20.21 14.70
N ARG A 173 5.99 19.87 15.99
CA ARG A 173 6.06 20.83 17.11
C ARG A 173 7.06 20.35 18.15
N LEU A 174 8.11 21.12 18.37
CA LEU A 174 9.07 20.87 19.45
C LEU A 174 8.46 21.23 20.80
N LEU A 175 8.66 20.38 21.79
CA LEU A 175 8.28 20.62 23.17
C LEU A 175 9.53 20.50 24.05
N PRO A 176 10.03 21.62 24.61
CA PRO A 176 11.07 21.56 25.62
C PRO A 176 10.57 20.77 26.84
N CYS A 177 11.31 19.74 27.23
CA CYS A 177 10.98 18.79 28.27
C CYS A 177 12.13 18.62 29.26
N LEU A 178 11.82 18.19 30.48
CA LEU A 178 12.80 17.99 31.55
C LEU A 178 13.63 19.25 31.85
N ILE A 179 13.00 20.43 31.72
CA ILE A 179 13.66 21.72 31.96
C ILE A 179 13.84 21.91 33.46
N ASP A 180 15.09 22.07 33.90
CA ASP A 180 15.39 22.46 35.27
C ASP A 180 15.30 23.98 35.42
N SER A 181 14.18 24.45 35.96
CA SER A 181 13.90 25.88 36.12
C SER A 181 14.81 26.58 37.13
N ARG A 182 15.64 25.84 37.87
CA ARG A 182 16.62 26.40 38.81
C ARG A 182 17.89 26.86 38.10
N ILE A 183 18.16 26.34 36.92
CA ILE A 183 19.33 26.73 36.12
C ILE A 183 19.04 28.06 35.43
N ARG A 184 19.89 29.05 35.68
CA ARG A 184 19.84 30.38 35.08
C ARG A 184 21.14 30.69 34.36
N TYR A 185 21.03 31.29 33.18
CA TYR A 185 22.18 31.72 32.39
C TYR A 185 22.31 33.25 32.42
N LYS A 186 23.54 33.75 32.30
CA LYS A 186 23.79 35.16 32.00
C LYS A 186 23.65 35.39 30.49
N GLY A 187 22.93 36.42 30.09
CA GLY A 187 22.76 36.77 28.67
C GLY A 187 21.30 36.95 28.26
N PRO A 188 21.01 37.02 26.95
CA PRO A 188 19.68 37.32 26.43
C PRO A 188 18.65 36.20 26.68
N PHE A 189 19.11 34.97 26.91
CA PHE A 189 18.25 33.84 27.28
C PHE A 189 18.57 33.43 28.71
N THR A 190 17.59 33.58 29.59
CA THR A 190 17.80 33.50 31.06
C THR A 190 17.63 32.08 31.61
N ASP A 191 17.06 31.16 30.84
CA ASP A 191 16.89 29.75 31.20
C ASP A 191 16.96 28.83 29.97
N ALA A 192 16.99 27.52 30.23
CA ALA A 192 17.12 26.49 29.20
C ALA A 192 15.90 26.43 28.26
N TYR A 193 14.70 26.79 28.73
CA TYR A 193 13.52 26.85 27.88
C TYR A 193 13.65 27.95 26.83
N GLN A 194 14.00 29.17 27.25
CA GLN A 194 14.22 30.29 26.32
C GLN A 194 15.33 29.97 25.32
N LEU A 195 16.42 29.36 25.78
CA LEU A 195 17.54 28.98 24.92
C LEU A 195 17.14 27.93 23.87
N LEU A 196 16.47 26.85 24.26
CA LEU A 196 16.01 25.81 23.33
C LEU A 196 14.96 26.35 22.35
N LYS A 197 14.03 27.21 22.82
CA LYS A 197 13.04 27.86 21.96
C LYS A 197 13.72 28.75 20.91
N ALA A 198 14.75 29.51 21.30
CA ALA A 198 15.53 30.31 20.36
C ALA A 198 16.28 29.46 19.32
N TYR A 199 16.93 28.37 19.76
CA TYR A 199 17.62 27.44 18.85
C TYR A 199 16.69 26.76 17.86
N ALA A 200 15.46 26.43 18.29
CA ALA A 200 14.43 25.87 17.44
C ALA A 200 13.98 26.89 16.37
N ILE A 201 13.65 28.12 16.78
CA ILE A 201 13.20 29.19 15.88
C ILE A 201 14.27 29.50 14.83
N ASN A 202 15.55 29.60 15.23
CA ASN A 202 16.66 29.86 14.30
C ASN A 202 16.87 28.75 13.27
N ARG A 203 16.35 27.54 13.51
CA ARG A 203 16.37 26.41 12.57
C ARG A 203 15.07 26.27 11.78
N GLY A 204 14.13 27.19 11.92
CA GLY A 204 12.82 27.15 11.27
C GLY A 204 11.86 26.11 11.86
N TYR A 205 12.13 25.64 13.07
CA TYR A 205 11.27 24.70 13.77
C TYR A 205 10.17 25.42 14.53
N HIS A 206 9.00 24.78 14.61
CA HIS A 206 7.87 25.31 15.37
C HIS A 206 7.87 24.71 16.77
N CYS A 207 7.61 25.52 17.80
CA CYS A 207 7.49 25.06 19.18
C CYS A 207 6.03 24.98 19.61
N MET A 208 5.74 24.06 20.54
CA MET A 208 4.56 24.16 21.40
C MET A 208 4.72 25.36 22.33
N GLU A 209 3.60 25.90 22.83
CA GLU A 209 3.68 26.92 23.87
C GLU A 209 3.97 26.27 25.24
N GLY A 210 4.96 26.82 25.93
CA GLY A 210 5.44 26.31 27.23
C GLY A 210 6.43 25.15 27.14
N TYR A 211 6.64 24.49 28.27
CA TYR A 211 7.59 23.40 28.45
C TYR A 211 7.13 22.43 29.55
N ILE A 212 7.75 21.26 29.64
CA ILE A 212 7.60 20.33 30.76
C ILE A 212 8.82 20.43 31.67
N ALA A 213 8.61 20.76 32.94
CA ALA A 213 9.67 20.90 33.93
C ALA A 213 10.23 19.53 34.37
N LYS A 214 11.49 19.52 34.80
CA LYS A 214 12.05 18.37 35.52
C LYS A 214 11.45 18.30 36.92
N SER A 215 11.03 17.11 37.35
CA SER A 215 10.45 16.90 38.68
C SER A 215 10.87 15.54 39.26
N PRO A 216 11.64 15.53 40.37
CA PRO A 216 12.00 14.29 41.06
C PRO A 216 10.77 13.47 41.46
N LYS A 217 9.69 14.13 41.86
CA LYS A 217 8.42 13.48 42.22
C LYS A 217 7.82 12.74 41.02
N VAL A 218 7.81 13.35 39.84
CA VAL A 218 7.29 12.70 38.61
C VAL A 218 8.18 11.53 38.20
N GLU A 219 9.49 11.69 38.27
CA GLU A 219 10.45 10.62 37.96
C GLU A 219 10.24 9.39 38.87
N SER A 220 9.89 9.60 40.15
CA SER A 220 9.60 8.51 41.10
C SER A 220 8.27 7.75 40.86
N LEU A 221 7.34 8.25 40.04
CA LEU A 221 6.02 7.63 39.88
C LEU A 221 6.06 6.24 39.21
N ASN A 222 7.18 5.90 38.58
CA ASN A 222 7.41 4.62 37.91
C ASN A 222 8.08 3.58 38.81
N THR A 223 8.45 3.93 40.05
CA THR A 223 9.19 3.07 40.96
C THR A 223 8.44 2.94 42.28
N ASN A 224 7.75 1.82 42.47
CA ASN A 224 7.00 1.49 43.68
C ASN A 224 6.96 -0.04 43.89
N PRO A 225 6.68 -0.51 45.13
CA PRO A 225 6.63 -1.93 45.46
C PRO A 225 5.60 -2.71 44.63
N GLU A 226 4.53 -2.06 44.18
CA GLU A 226 3.48 -2.69 43.38
C GLU A 226 3.87 -2.85 41.90
N GLY A 227 4.99 -2.27 41.46
CA GLY A 227 5.46 -2.27 40.07
C GLY A 227 4.56 -1.50 39.10
N ARG A 228 3.66 -0.66 39.63
CA ARG A 228 2.67 0.14 38.87
C ARG A 228 3.31 1.42 38.33
N ILE A 229 2.67 2.01 37.33
CA ILE A 229 3.02 3.36 36.85
C ILE A 229 1.86 4.28 37.21
N TYR A 230 2.13 5.24 38.10
CA TYR A 230 1.10 6.17 38.56
C TYR A 230 1.04 7.43 37.69
N PRO A 231 -0.17 7.91 37.34
CA PRO A 231 -0.30 9.10 36.51
C PRO A 231 -0.03 10.38 37.29
N ILE A 232 0.53 11.37 36.60
CA ILE A 232 0.79 12.71 37.14
C ILE A 232 -0.51 13.38 37.59
N LEU A 233 -1.63 13.11 36.89
CA LEU A 233 -2.94 13.70 37.18
C LEU A 233 -3.41 13.46 38.62
N THR A 234 -3.09 12.29 39.20
CA THR A 234 -3.50 11.94 40.57
C THR A 234 -2.33 11.98 41.55
N HIS A 235 -1.13 11.56 41.14
CA HIS A 235 0.03 11.41 42.05
C HIS A 235 1.08 12.52 41.93
N GLY A 236 0.91 13.43 40.96
CA GLY A 236 1.80 14.57 40.69
C GLY A 236 1.14 15.94 40.83
N ARG A 237 -0.06 16.03 41.44
CA ARG A 237 -0.89 17.26 41.51
C ARG A 237 -0.17 18.49 42.05
N GLY A 238 0.71 18.31 43.03
CA GLY A 238 1.48 19.41 43.64
C GLY A 238 2.69 19.88 42.83
N THR A 239 2.92 19.33 41.63
CA THR A 239 4.09 19.68 40.80
C THR A 239 3.69 20.64 39.68
N ASN A 240 4.62 21.50 39.24
CA ASN A 240 4.41 22.34 38.05
C ASN A 240 4.09 21.51 36.79
N VAL A 241 4.59 20.27 36.74
CA VAL A 241 4.35 19.33 35.64
C VAL A 241 2.86 19.06 35.48
N HIS A 242 2.07 18.98 36.56
CA HIS A 242 0.63 18.80 36.47
C HIS A 242 -0.05 19.92 35.66
N LEU A 243 0.24 21.18 36.00
CA LEU A 243 -0.30 22.35 35.30
C LEU A 243 0.15 22.41 33.84
N GLN A 244 1.40 22.04 33.58
CA GLN A 244 1.99 22.01 32.23
C GLN A 244 1.31 20.95 31.35
N PHE A 245 1.02 19.75 31.89
CA PHE A 245 0.26 18.73 31.16
C PHE A 245 -1.19 19.17 30.91
N SER A 246 -1.86 19.83 31.86
CA SER A 246 -3.18 20.42 31.61
C SER A 246 -3.15 21.46 30.48
N HIS A 247 -2.10 22.29 30.42
CA HIS A 247 -1.94 23.27 29.35
C HIS A 247 -1.66 22.60 27.99
N LEU A 248 -0.78 21.60 27.97
CA LEU A 248 -0.49 20.81 26.78
C LEU A 248 -1.74 20.11 26.22
N ALA A 249 -2.51 19.45 27.08
CA ALA A 249 -3.74 18.76 26.69
C ALA A 249 -4.77 19.74 26.11
N ARG A 250 -4.90 20.95 26.69
CA ARG A 250 -5.74 22.00 26.10
C ARG A 250 -5.27 22.44 24.71
N GLN A 251 -3.97 22.63 24.51
CA GLN A 251 -3.42 22.95 23.18
C GLN A 251 -3.76 21.85 22.16
N VAL A 252 -3.65 20.59 22.57
CA VAL A 252 -4.02 19.44 21.72
C VAL A 252 -5.51 19.44 21.40
N LEU A 253 -6.40 19.64 22.37
CA LEU A 253 -7.84 19.69 22.13
C LEU A 253 -8.25 20.81 21.17
N ILE A 254 -7.62 21.98 21.27
CA ILE A 254 -7.83 23.08 20.32
C ILE A 254 -7.37 22.65 18.93
N ALA A 255 -6.17 22.07 18.81
CA ALA A 255 -5.64 21.61 17.53
C ALA A 255 -6.52 20.51 16.88
N VAL A 256 -7.10 19.61 17.69
CA VAL A 256 -8.05 18.58 17.23
C VAL A 256 -9.33 19.23 16.71
N LYS A 257 -9.87 20.23 17.43
CA LYS A 257 -11.09 20.96 17.04
C LYS A 257 -10.89 21.78 15.76
N ASP A 258 -9.73 22.41 15.61
CA ASP A 258 -9.41 23.27 14.47
C ASP A 258 -8.93 22.47 13.23
N CYS A 259 -8.74 21.16 13.37
CA CYS A 259 -8.31 20.30 12.28
C CYS A 259 -9.44 20.11 11.26
N LYS A 260 -9.27 20.72 10.08
CA LYS A 260 -10.25 20.61 8.99
C LYS A 260 -10.09 19.34 8.15
N SER A 261 -8.87 18.82 8.06
CA SER A 261 -8.53 17.64 7.26
C SER A 261 -7.63 16.72 8.06
N HIS A 262 -8.13 15.52 8.35
CA HIS A 262 -7.38 14.50 9.07
C HIS A 262 -6.52 13.69 8.09
N ARG A 263 -5.26 13.44 8.45
CA ARG A 263 -4.28 12.69 7.65
C ARG A 263 -4.80 11.31 7.24
N ILE A 264 -5.37 10.57 8.19
CA ILE A 264 -5.98 9.26 7.92
C ILE A 264 -7.18 9.38 6.99
N GLY A 265 -7.95 10.46 7.09
CA GLY A 265 -9.06 10.74 6.17
C GLY A 265 -8.60 10.99 4.74
N GLU A 266 -7.53 11.76 4.54
CA GLU A 266 -6.93 11.98 3.22
C GLU A 266 -6.42 10.67 2.61
N ILE A 267 -5.77 9.83 3.42
CA ILE A 267 -5.26 8.53 2.98
C ILE A 267 -6.41 7.61 2.61
N ARG A 268 -7.47 7.54 3.43
CA ARG A 268 -8.69 6.78 3.14
C ARG A 268 -9.28 7.22 1.79
N GLN A 269 -9.44 8.52 1.57
CA GLN A 269 -9.96 9.03 0.29
C GLN A 269 -9.09 8.63 -0.90
N ARG A 270 -7.75 8.74 -0.79
CA ARG A 270 -6.83 8.31 -1.86
C ARG A 270 -6.96 6.82 -2.15
N LEU A 271 -7.06 5.98 -1.12
CA LEU A 271 -7.25 4.54 -1.28
C LEU A 271 -8.59 4.21 -1.94
N THR A 272 -9.67 4.90 -1.55
CA THR A 272 -10.99 4.76 -2.16
C THR A 272 -10.97 5.15 -3.64
N VAL A 273 -10.39 6.29 -3.99
CA VAL A 273 -10.28 6.75 -5.39
C VAL A 273 -9.46 5.76 -6.21
N LYS A 274 -8.31 5.32 -5.69
CA LYS A 274 -7.47 4.31 -6.37
C LYS A 274 -8.26 3.02 -6.63
N ARG A 275 -8.97 2.52 -5.62
CA ARG A 275 -9.80 1.32 -5.76
C ARG A 275 -10.90 1.50 -6.81
N GLN A 276 -11.61 2.63 -6.78
CA GLN A 276 -12.64 2.95 -7.77
C GLN A 276 -12.08 3.00 -9.20
N GLN A 277 -10.90 3.59 -9.39
CA GLN A 277 -10.22 3.61 -10.69
C GLN A 277 -9.86 2.20 -11.17
N GLN A 278 -9.35 1.35 -10.28
CA GLN A 278 -9.02 -0.05 -10.60
C GLN A 278 -10.27 -0.85 -10.96
N ASP A 279 -11.34 -0.71 -10.18
CA ASP A 279 -12.63 -1.36 -10.41
C ASP A 279 -13.25 -0.90 -11.74
N GLN A 280 -13.21 0.40 -12.03
CA GLN A 280 -13.70 0.96 -13.29
C GLN A 280 -12.86 0.47 -14.49
N ALA A 281 -11.53 0.46 -14.37
CA ALA A 281 -10.66 -0.07 -15.40
C ALA A 281 -10.91 -1.58 -15.64
N LEU A 282 -11.14 -2.35 -14.58
CA LEU A 282 -11.49 -3.78 -14.69
C LEU A 282 -12.84 -3.96 -15.38
N LYS A 283 -13.84 -3.14 -15.03
CA LYS A 283 -15.16 -3.15 -15.68
C LYS A 283 -15.07 -2.87 -17.17
N LEU A 284 -14.38 -1.79 -17.57
CA LEU A 284 -14.18 -1.43 -18.99
C LEU A 284 -13.46 -2.54 -19.77
N ARG A 285 -12.47 -3.19 -19.14
CA ARG A 285 -11.78 -4.36 -19.73
C ARG A 285 -12.75 -5.50 -19.98
N ARG A 286 -13.62 -5.82 -19.01
CA ARG A 286 -14.64 -6.88 -19.15
C ARG A 286 -15.66 -6.57 -20.25
N GLU A 287 -16.09 -5.32 -20.38
CA GLU A 287 -17.06 -4.90 -21.40
C GLU A 287 -16.50 -4.99 -22.83
N ARG A 288 -15.18 -4.87 -23.01
CA ARG A 288 -14.51 -5.00 -24.32
C ARG A 288 -14.19 -6.44 -24.72
N LEU A 289 -14.38 -7.41 -23.83
CA LEU A 289 -14.09 -8.81 -24.13
C LEU A 289 -15.19 -9.40 -25.00
N LEU A 290 -14.77 -10.02 -26.11
CA LEU A 290 -15.67 -10.79 -26.93
C LEU A 290 -16.13 -12.06 -26.16
N PRO A 291 -17.44 -12.34 -26.11
CA PRO A 291 -18.01 -13.38 -25.23
C PRO A 291 -17.77 -14.82 -25.74
N ASN A 292 -17.36 -14.95 -26.99
CA ASN A 292 -17.22 -16.23 -27.68
C ASN A 292 -15.76 -16.46 -28.08
N CYS A 293 -15.37 -17.72 -28.18
CA CYS A 293 -14.08 -18.13 -28.72
C CYS A 293 -13.89 -17.57 -30.14
N LEU A 294 -12.81 -16.83 -30.39
CA LEU A 294 -12.59 -16.19 -31.71
C LEU A 294 -12.31 -17.18 -32.85
N ILE A 295 -12.13 -18.46 -32.54
CA ILE A 295 -11.91 -19.52 -33.54
C ILE A 295 -13.21 -20.27 -33.87
N CYS A 296 -13.87 -20.84 -32.85
CA CYS A 296 -15.03 -21.70 -33.07
C CYS A 296 -16.37 -20.96 -32.94
N GLY A 297 -16.40 -19.78 -32.31
CA GLY A 297 -17.62 -19.03 -32.03
C GLY A 297 -18.45 -19.58 -30.88
N ALA A 298 -18.01 -20.65 -30.20
CA ALA A 298 -18.67 -21.17 -29.01
C ALA A 298 -18.54 -20.16 -27.86
N PRO A 299 -19.56 -20.04 -26.98
CA PRO A 299 -19.47 -19.18 -25.80
C PRO A 299 -18.30 -19.62 -24.91
N VAL A 300 -17.59 -18.65 -24.36
CA VAL A 300 -16.56 -18.92 -23.36
C VAL A 300 -17.26 -19.24 -22.04
N LEU A 301 -17.12 -20.49 -21.56
CA LEU A 301 -17.79 -20.99 -20.37
C LEU A 301 -16.78 -21.11 -19.21
N GLU A 302 -17.24 -20.86 -17.99
CA GLU A 302 -16.37 -20.82 -16.79
C GLU A 302 -15.92 -22.21 -16.28
N GLN A 303 -16.32 -23.31 -16.94
CA GLN A 303 -16.13 -24.66 -16.41
C GLN A 303 -15.04 -25.46 -17.15
N ASN A 304 -14.03 -25.90 -16.38
CA ASN A 304 -13.04 -26.96 -16.66
C ASN A 304 -12.29 -26.94 -18.00
N THR A 305 -12.33 -25.83 -18.74
CA THR A 305 -11.69 -25.69 -20.05
C THR A 305 -10.59 -24.65 -19.98
N ALA A 306 -9.40 -24.99 -20.47
CA ALA A 306 -8.29 -24.05 -20.57
C ALA A 306 -8.44 -23.16 -21.80
N TYR A 307 -7.93 -21.93 -21.72
CA TYR A 307 -8.05 -20.92 -22.76
C TYR A 307 -6.70 -20.24 -23.04
N PHE A 308 -6.63 -19.55 -24.17
CA PHE A 308 -5.63 -18.54 -24.45
C PHE A 308 -6.31 -17.17 -24.48
N PHE A 309 -5.77 -16.22 -23.72
CA PHE A 309 -6.14 -14.82 -23.85
C PHE A 309 -5.44 -14.22 -25.06
N CYS A 310 -6.14 -13.39 -25.83
CA CYS A 310 -5.56 -12.71 -26.98
C CYS A 310 -6.04 -11.27 -27.10
N GLU A 311 -5.18 -10.42 -27.66
CA GLU A 311 -5.48 -9.02 -27.91
C GLU A 311 -4.69 -8.48 -29.10
N THR A 312 -5.34 -7.61 -29.90
CA THR A 312 -4.67 -6.89 -30.98
C THR A 312 -3.78 -5.77 -30.42
N SER A 313 -2.67 -5.48 -31.10
CA SER A 313 -1.68 -4.49 -30.62
C SER A 313 -2.20 -3.06 -30.53
N ASP A 314 -3.36 -2.76 -31.12
CA ASP A 314 -4.08 -1.49 -31.01
C ASP A 314 -5.17 -1.50 -29.91
N GLY A 315 -5.36 -2.63 -29.23
CA GLY A 315 -6.31 -2.81 -28.13
C GLY A 315 -7.79 -2.83 -28.53
N GLN A 316 -8.10 -2.92 -29.83
CA GLN A 316 -9.48 -2.87 -30.34
C GLN A 316 -10.20 -4.20 -30.17
N ILE A 317 -9.50 -5.32 -30.34
CA ILE A 317 -10.05 -6.65 -30.17
C ILE A 317 -9.37 -7.34 -28.99
N SER A 318 -10.18 -7.85 -28.06
CA SER A 318 -9.72 -8.67 -26.94
C SER A 318 -10.69 -9.83 -26.71
N GLY A 319 -10.17 -11.01 -26.42
CA GLY A 319 -11.02 -12.19 -26.23
C GLY A 319 -10.22 -13.45 -25.90
N PHE A 320 -10.89 -14.59 -26.02
CA PHE A 320 -10.31 -15.89 -25.70
C PHE A 320 -10.34 -16.85 -26.89
N LEU A 321 -9.40 -17.77 -26.88
CA LEU A 321 -9.32 -18.92 -27.78
C LEU A 321 -9.36 -20.18 -26.92
N GLU A 322 -10.26 -21.10 -27.21
CA GLU A 322 -10.29 -22.40 -26.53
C GLU A 322 -8.97 -23.15 -26.78
N GLU A 323 -8.40 -23.81 -25.75
CA GLU A 323 -7.09 -24.45 -25.86
C GLU A 323 -7.06 -25.51 -26.98
N SER A 324 -8.13 -26.29 -27.12
CA SER A 324 -8.31 -27.28 -28.18
C SER A 324 -8.27 -26.61 -29.57
N CYS A 325 -9.06 -25.55 -29.75
CA CYS A 325 -9.17 -24.81 -31.00
C CYS A 325 -7.84 -24.18 -31.41
N PHE A 326 -7.13 -23.54 -30.48
CA PHE A 326 -5.83 -22.94 -30.78
C PHE A 326 -4.78 -24.01 -31.10
N SER A 327 -4.70 -25.07 -30.29
CA SER A 327 -3.76 -26.18 -30.52
C SER A 327 -3.99 -26.84 -31.89
N ASP A 328 -5.25 -27.13 -32.24
CA ASP A 328 -5.61 -27.71 -33.54
C ASP A 328 -5.17 -26.82 -34.71
N LEU A 329 -5.41 -25.51 -34.59
CA LEU A 329 -5.01 -24.52 -35.58
C LEU A 329 -3.49 -24.51 -35.74
N ILE A 330 -2.74 -24.48 -34.62
CA ILE A 330 -1.29 -24.47 -34.64
C ILE A 330 -0.70 -25.73 -35.28
N PHE A 331 -1.18 -26.92 -34.91
CA PHE A 331 -0.68 -28.17 -35.46
C PHE A 331 -1.01 -28.35 -36.95
N ARG A 332 -2.24 -27.98 -37.35
CA ARG A 332 -2.71 -28.10 -38.73
C ARG A 332 -1.95 -27.17 -39.68
N TYR A 333 -1.77 -25.91 -39.31
CA TYR A 333 -1.25 -24.90 -40.23
C TYR A 333 0.26 -24.66 -40.07
N PHE A 334 0.78 -24.65 -38.85
CA PHE A 334 2.19 -24.25 -38.60
C PHE A 334 3.12 -25.46 -38.38
N TYR A 335 2.63 -26.59 -37.86
CA TYR A 335 3.46 -27.81 -37.72
C TYR A 335 3.26 -28.84 -38.85
N ARG A 336 2.47 -28.51 -39.88
CA ARG A 336 2.23 -29.35 -41.08
C ARG A 336 1.80 -30.80 -40.77
N SER A 337 1.11 -31.03 -39.66
CA SER A 337 0.49 -32.33 -39.39
C SER A 337 -0.71 -32.49 -40.31
N GLN A 338 -0.61 -33.36 -41.33
CA GLN A 338 -1.70 -33.62 -42.29
C GLN A 338 -2.85 -34.44 -41.68
N LYS A 339 -2.68 -35.02 -40.49
CA LYS A 339 -3.71 -35.78 -39.75
C LYS A 339 -4.12 -35.04 -38.49
N GLU A 340 -5.41 -35.12 -38.15
CA GLU A 340 -5.92 -34.71 -36.83
C GLU A 340 -5.14 -35.45 -35.75
N ILE A 341 -4.44 -34.69 -34.91
CA ILE A 341 -3.67 -35.23 -33.81
C ILE A 341 -4.67 -35.54 -32.68
N SER A 342 -4.75 -36.78 -32.20
CA SER A 342 -5.63 -37.13 -31.06
C SER A 342 -5.40 -36.20 -29.86
N PRO A 343 -6.44 -35.85 -29.07
CA PRO A 343 -6.30 -35.13 -27.81
C PRO A 343 -5.28 -35.76 -26.83
N SER A 344 -5.14 -37.10 -26.88
CA SER A 344 -4.19 -37.87 -26.05
C SER A 344 -2.76 -37.97 -26.61
N ASN A 345 -2.43 -37.23 -27.68
CA ASN A 345 -1.11 -37.32 -28.30
C ASN A 345 -0.04 -36.59 -27.45
N PRO A 346 1.13 -37.20 -27.19
CA PRO A 346 2.22 -36.58 -26.41
C PRO A 346 2.71 -35.23 -26.94
N LEU A 347 2.62 -34.99 -28.25
CA LEU A 347 2.99 -33.69 -28.83
C LEU A 347 2.08 -32.55 -28.37
N ARG A 348 0.80 -32.82 -28.12
CA ARG A 348 -0.13 -31.81 -27.57
C ARG A 348 0.23 -31.47 -26.13
N GLU A 349 0.64 -32.46 -25.35
CA GLU A 349 1.08 -32.26 -23.96
C GLU A 349 2.37 -31.42 -23.90
N LEU A 350 3.37 -31.76 -24.72
CA LEU A 350 4.59 -30.95 -24.86
C LEU A 350 4.30 -29.52 -25.33
N PHE A 351 3.37 -29.35 -26.27
CA PHE A 351 2.93 -28.01 -26.69
C PHE A 351 2.28 -27.27 -25.53
N ARG A 352 1.38 -27.91 -24.78
CA ARG A 352 0.68 -27.33 -23.63
C ARG A 352 1.66 -26.86 -22.55
N GLU A 353 2.62 -27.69 -22.15
CA GLU A 353 3.64 -27.35 -21.16
C GLU A 353 4.49 -26.17 -21.64
N SER A 354 5.00 -26.26 -22.86
CA SER A 354 5.84 -25.20 -23.41
C SER A 354 5.07 -23.90 -23.63
N ALA A 355 3.77 -23.95 -23.92
CA ALA A 355 2.91 -22.78 -24.09
C ALA A 355 2.65 -22.00 -22.80
N GLN A 356 2.87 -22.59 -21.62
CA GLN A 356 2.76 -21.87 -20.34
C GLN A 356 3.80 -20.75 -20.19
N ARG A 357 4.95 -20.91 -20.86
CA ARG A 357 6.08 -19.97 -20.83
C ARG A 357 6.32 -19.31 -22.17
N SER A 358 5.25 -19.12 -22.95
CA SER A 358 5.36 -18.55 -24.28
C SER A 358 4.26 -17.56 -24.58
N TYR A 359 4.64 -16.55 -25.34
CA TYR A 359 3.74 -15.68 -26.07
C TYR A 359 3.72 -16.09 -27.54
N PHE A 360 2.55 -16.04 -28.15
CA PHE A 360 2.40 -16.27 -29.57
C PHE A 360 1.91 -15.00 -30.25
N VAL A 361 2.44 -14.73 -31.43
CA VAL A 361 2.13 -13.52 -32.19
C VAL A 361 1.70 -13.91 -33.59
N MET A 362 0.54 -13.41 -34.01
CA MET A 362 0.02 -13.58 -35.37
C MET A 362 -0.05 -12.22 -36.05
N ARG A 363 0.43 -12.10 -37.29
CA ARG A 363 0.37 -10.86 -38.08
C ARG A 363 0.20 -11.17 -39.56
N LEU A 364 -0.66 -10.41 -40.25
CA LEU A 364 -0.71 -10.44 -41.72
C LEU A 364 0.55 -9.80 -42.29
N ALA A 365 1.30 -10.54 -43.10
CA ALA A 365 2.53 -10.02 -43.70
C ALA A 365 2.24 -8.91 -44.72
N ALA A 366 3.16 -7.96 -44.87
CA ALA A 366 3.01 -6.88 -45.83
C ALA A 366 2.92 -7.42 -47.27
N ALA A 367 1.99 -6.88 -48.05
CA ALA A 367 1.85 -7.19 -49.47
C ALA A 367 3.07 -6.68 -50.23
N SER A 368 3.85 -7.57 -50.83
CA SER A 368 5.06 -7.18 -51.56
C SER A 368 4.76 -6.48 -52.89
N ASN A 369 3.57 -6.65 -53.49
CA ASN A 369 3.28 -6.22 -54.87
C ASN A 369 1.81 -5.77 -55.14
N GLY A 370 1.15 -5.08 -54.20
CA GLY A 370 -0.17 -4.47 -54.45
C GLY A 370 -1.38 -5.44 -54.51
N PHE A 371 -1.18 -6.72 -54.19
CA PHE A 371 -2.25 -7.71 -53.95
C PHE A 371 -2.49 -7.88 -52.44
N GLU A 372 -3.72 -8.21 -52.03
CA GLU A 372 -4.14 -8.42 -50.63
C GLU A 372 -3.12 -9.24 -49.80
N LYS A 373 -2.97 -8.90 -48.50
CA LYS A 373 -2.08 -9.59 -47.55
C LYS A 373 -2.44 -11.08 -47.45
N SER A 374 -1.87 -11.91 -48.34
CA SER A 374 -2.25 -13.32 -48.50
C SER A 374 -1.44 -14.29 -47.64
N SER A 375 -0.61 -13.78 -46.73
CA SER A 375 0.23 -14.60 -45.86
C SER A 375 0.16 -14.17 -44.40
N LEU A 376 0.25 -15.15 -43.52
CA LEU A 376 0.16 -15.00 -42.08
C LEU A 376 1.49 -15.43 -41.46
N ALA A 377 2.13 -14.52 -40.76
CA ALA A 377 3.29 -14.80 -39.94
C ALA A 377 2.85 -15.22 -38.54
N PHE A 378 3.51 -16.24 -37.99
CA PHE A 378 3.33 -16.74 -36.64
C PHE A 378 4.68 -16.81 -35.95
N HIS A 379 4.82 -16.02 -34.89
CA HIS A 379 6.02 -15.98 -34.07
C HIS A 379 5.71 -16.55 -32.70
N ARG A 380 6.72 -17.15 -32.08
CA ARG A 380 6.69 -17.61 -30.70
C ARG A 380 7.82 -16.91 -29.95
N TYR A 381 7.49 -16.33 -28.82
CA TYR A 381 8.43 -15.70 -27.90
C TYR A 381 8.38 -16.42 -26.54
N ASP A 382 9.47 -16.41 -25.80
CA ASP A 382 9.47 -16.80 -24.38
C ASP A 382 8.97 -15.66 -23.48
N ASP A 383 8.98 -15.87 -22.16
CA ASP A 383 8.56 -14.88 -21.17
C ASP A 383 9.49 -13.65 -21.10
N GLU A 384 10.73 -13.75 -21.60
CA GLU A 384 11.70 -12.65 -21.70
C GLU A 384 11.55 -11.89 -23.03
N GLY A 385 10.66 -12.38 -23.91
CA GLY A 385 10.40 -11.81 -25.22
C GLY A 385 11.43 -12.19 -26.27
N LEU A 386 12.30 -13.19 -26.04
CA LEU A 386 13.21 -13.72 -27.05
C LEU A 386 12.43 -14.57 -28.06
N GLU A 387 12.74 -14.43 -29.36
CA GLU A 387 12.06 -15.20 -30.40
C GLU A 387 12.55 -16.64 -30.40
N ILE A 388 11.64 -17.59 -30.18
CA ILE A 388 11.89 -19.03 -30.19
C ILE A 388 11.75 -19.59 -31.61
N SER A 389 10.74 -19.14 -32.35
CA SER A 389 10.48 -19.63 -33.71
C SER A 389 9.58 -18.69 -34.50
N GLN A 390 9.78 -18.66 -35.83
CA GLN A 390 8.93 -17.97 -36.78
C GLN A 390 8.50 -18.90 -37.92
N LYS A 391 7.23 -18.82 -38.32
CA LYS A 391 6.68 -19.54 -39.47
C LYS A 391 5.71 -18.67 -40.25
N THR A 392 5.75 -18.76 -41.57
CA THR A 392 4.83 -18.04 -42.46
C THR A 392 4.07 -19.03 -43.33
N ILE A 393 2.75 -18.82 -43.45
CA ILE A 393 1.86 -19.64 -44.28
C ILE A 393 1.11 -18.76 -45.27
N GLU A 394 0.77 -19.32 -46.43
CA GLU A 394 -0.18 -18.69 -47.35
C GLU A 394 -1.62 -19.02 -46.93
N ILE A 395 -2.50 -18.04 -47.03
CA ILE A 395 -3.92 -18.14 -46.74
C ILE A 395 -4.65 -18.28 -48.07
N LYS A 396 -5.20 -19.46 -48.35
CA LYS A 396 -5.77 -19.81 -49.67
C LYS A 396 -7.06 -19.06 -49.95
N GLU A 397 -7.79 -18.69 -48.90
CA GLU A 397 -9.10 -18.05 -48.95
C GLU A 397 -9.05 -16.64 -49.57
N PHE A 398 -7.95 -15.89 -49.43
CA PHE A 398 -7.75 -14.60 -50.12
C PHE A 398 -7.54 -14.75 -51.64
N LYS A 399 -7.20 -15.95 -52.13
CA LYS A 399 -6.98 -16.19 -53.57
C LYS A 399 -8.28 -16.50 -54.34
N THR A 400 -9.39 -16.79 -53.67
CA THR A 400 -10.65 -17.21 -54.30
C THR A 400 -11.77 -16.18 -54.10
N ARG A 401 -12.06 -15.38 -55.15
CA ARG A 401 -13.11 -14.34 -55.16
C ARG A 401 -14.57 -14.87 -55.26
N PHE A 402 -14.83 -16.18 -55.17
CA PHE A 402 -16.16 -16.75 -55.43
C PHE A 402 -16.72 -17.63 -54.28
N LEU A 403 -17.90 -17.20 -53.81
CA LEU A 403 -19.04 -17.81 -53.11
C LEU A 403 -18.98 -19.20 -52.43
N HIS A 404 -19.53 -19.25 -51.21
CA HIS A 404 -20.16 -20.38 -50.49
C HIS A 404 -19.32 -21.60 -50.06
N ARG A 405 -18.04 -21.44 -49.72
CA ARG A 405 -17.36 -22.43 -48.87
C ARG A 405 -17.42 -22.04 -47.40
N GLU A 406 -17.66 -23.03 -46.54
CA GLU A 406 -17.63 -22.84 -45.09
C GLU A 406 -16.25 -22.28 -44.67
N LYS A 407 -16.25 -21.10 -44.03
CA LYS A 407 -15.01 -20.41 -43.63
C LYS A 407 -14.21 -21.30 -42.68
N THR A 408 -12.92 -21.49 -42.96
CA THR A 408 -12.02 -22.26 -42.09
C THR A 408 -11.88 -21.58 -40.73
N LYS A 409 -11.59 -22.37 -39.69
CA LYS A 409 -11.31 -21.88 -38.33
C LYS A 409 -10.23 -20.78 -38.29
N LEU A 410 -9.20 -20.89 -39.14
CA LEU A 410 -8.15 -19.87 -39.26
C LEU A 410 -8.69 -18.57 -39.87
N TYR A 411 -9.48 -18.66 -40.94
CA TYR A 411 -10.06 -17.48 -41.57
C TYR A 411 -11.04 -16.75 -40.65
N ARG A 412 -11.83 -17.47 -39.83
CA ARG A 412 -12.70 -16.86 -38.82
C ARG A 412 -11.90 -16.05 -37.79
N LEU A 413 -10.77 -16.56 -37.32
CA LEU A 413 -9.89 -15.83 -36.40
C LEU A 413 -9.32 -14.56 -37.06
N ILE A 414 -8.87 -14.66 -38.32
CA ILE A 414 -8.37 -13.50 -39.08
C ILE A 414 -9.46 -12.44 -39.27
N GLU A 415 -10.68 -12.87 -39.61
CA GLU A 415 -11.82 -11.98 -39.80
C GLU A 415 -12.23 -11.28 -38.50
N ALA A 416 -12.25 -12.00 -37.38
CA ALA A 416 -12.57 -11.46 -36.06
C ALA A 416 -11.47 -10.55 -35.48
N THR A 417 -10.28 -10.51 -36.10
CA THR A 417 -9.13 -9.75 -35.59
C THR A 417 -8.60 -8.79 -36.65
N PHE A 418 -7.77 -9.24 -37.58
CA PHE A 418 -7.07 -8.38 -38.54
C PHE A 418 -7.95 -7.71 -39.60
N LEU A 419 -9.11 -8.29 -39.94
CA LEU A 419 -10.03 -7.72 -40.93
C LEU A 419 -11.24 -7.02 -40.29
N ALA A 420 -11.27 -6.89 -38.96
CA ALA A 420 -12.30 -6.12 -38.29
C ALA A 420 -12.15 -4.64 -38.64
N GLU A 421 -13.25 -3.96 -38.95
CA GLU A 421 -13.24 -2.56 -39.44
C GLU A 421 -12.52 -1.57 -38.51
N GLN A 422 -12.48 -1.89 -37.21
CA GLN A 422 -11.92 -1.02 -36.17
C GLN A 422 -10.41 -1.22 -35.97
N VAL A 423 -9.80 -2.23 -36.61
CA VAL A 423 -8.43 -2.66 -36.35
C VAL A 423 -7.44 -2.03 -37.34
N ALA A 424 -6.31 -1.56 -36.83
CA ALA A 424 -5.27 -0.95 -37.66
C ALA A 424 -4.63 -1.97 -38.62
N GLN A 425 -4.31 -1.52 -39.84
CA GLN A 425 -3.81 -2.40 -40.91
C GLN A 425 -2.52 -3.17 -40.57
N ASP A 426 -1.67 -2.62 -39.71
CA ASP A 426 -0.39 -3.24 -39.30
C ASP A 426 -0.42 -3.81 -37.88
N SER A 427 -1.61 -3.99 -37.32
CA SER A 427 -1.79 -4.66 -36.05
C SER A 427 -1.31 -6.12 -36.09
N PHE A 428 -0.90 -6.61 -34.92
CA PHE A 428 -0.67 -8.02 -34.67
C PHE A 428 -1.52 -8.49 -33.48
N LEU A 429 -1.77 -9.80 -33.41
CA LEU A 429 -2.49 -10.43 -32.31
C LEU A 429 -1.48 -11.08 -31.38
N LEU A 430 -1.41 -10.64 -30.13
CA LEU A 430 -0.63 -11.29 -29.07
C LEU A 430 -1.51 -12.27 -28.31
N ILE A 431 -0.99 -13.46 -28.02
CA ILE A 431 -1.73 -14.58 -27.44
C ILE A 431 -0.92 -15.19 -26.30
N ARG A 432 -1.55 -15.46 -25.15
CA ARG A 432 -0.94 -16.13 -23.98
C ARG A 432 -1.90 -17.14 -23.37
N ARG A 433 -1.38 -18.31 -22.96
CA ARG A 433 -2.17 -19.33 -22.26
C ARG A 433 -2.61 -18.83 -20.87
N VAL A 434 -3.80 -19.22 -20.44
CA VAL A 434 -4.34 -18.95 -19.10
C VAL A 434 -4.88 -20.26 -18.49
N ASP A 435 -4.38 -20.64 -17.31
CA ASP A 435 -4.60 -22.00 -16.75
C ASP A 435 -6.00 -22.23 -16.12
N SER A 436 -6.80 -21.18 -15.89
CA SER A 436 -8.21 -21.34 -15.51
C SER A 436 -9.04 -20.10 -15.83
N PHE A 437 -10.31 -20.30 -16.21
CA PHE A 437 -11.29 -19.23 -16.29
C PHE A 437 -11.89 -18.92 -14.91
N ALA A 438 -11.08 -18.72 -13.88
CA ALA A 438 -11.42 -17.66 -12.91
C ALA A 438 -11.34 -16.24 -13.57
N ALA A 439 -11.61 -16.17 -14.88
CA ALA A 439 -12.29 -15.20 -15.74
C ALA A 439 -11.82 -13.75 -15.77
N SER A 440 -10.87 -13.36 -14.94
CA SER A 440 -10.34 -11.99 -14.94
C SER A 440 -8.90 -11.91 -14.49
N GLY A 441 -8.22 -13.01 -14.18
CA GLY A 441 -6.81 -12.97 -13.74
C GLY A 441 -5.93 -12.13 -14.68
N MET A 442 -5.98 -12.41 -16.00
CA MET A 442 -5.23 -11.63 -16.99
C MET A 442 -5.76 -10.19 -17.20
N LEU A 443 -6.99 -9.92 -16.73
CA LEU A 443 -7.55 -8.57 -16.69
C LEU A 443 -7.19 -7.84 -15.41
N LEU A 444 -6.69 -8.50 -14.36
CA LEU A 444 -6.17 -7.82 -13.18
C LEU A 444 -4.90 -7.03 -13.56
N ASP A 445 -4.69 -5.91 -12.90
CA ASP A 445 -3.64 -4.95 -13.25
C ASP A 445 -2.24 -5.61 -13.32
N GLU A 446 -1.94 -6.53 -12.42
CA GLU A 446 -0.62 -7.17 -12.31
C GLU A 446 -0.29 -8.04 -13.53
N HIS A 447 -1.17 -8.96 -13.90
CA HIS A 447 -0.98 -9.82 -15.07
C HIS A 447 -1.05 -9.01 -16.37
N ARG A 448 -1.91 -8.00 -16.39
CA ARG A 448 -2.08 -7.11 -17.53
C ARG A 448 -0.82 -6.30 -17.84
N ALA A 449 -0.12 -5.81 -16.81
CA ALA A 449 1.11 -5.05 -16.97
C ALA A 449 2.20 -5.87 -17.69
N ALA A 450 2.40 -7.12 -17.29
CA ALA A 450 3.33 -8.02 -17.96
C ALA A 450 2.96 -8.27 -19.43
N PHE A 451 1.67 -8.54 -19.71
CA PHE A 451 1.19 -8.74 -21.07
C PHE A 451 1.41 -7.50 -21.96
N GLN A 452 1.16 -6.29 -21.44
CA GLN A 452 1.37 -5.02 -22.15
C GLN A 452 2.85 -4.69 -22.36
N GLN A 453 3.70 -5.03 -21.40
CA GLN A 453 5.15 -4.91 -21.55
C GLN A 453 5.65 -5.79 -22.69
N THR A 454 5.21 -7.05 -22.75
CA THR A 454 5.55 -7.95 -23.86
C THR A 454 4.98 -7.44 -25.19
N MET A 455 3.73 -6.96 -25.22
CA MET A 455 3.13 -6.34 -26.41
C MET A 455 4.02 -5.21 -26.96
N THR A 456 4.51 -4.34 -26.10
CA THR A 456 5.39 -3.22 -26.48
C THR A 456 6.74 -3.71 -27.00
N SER A 457 7.34 -4.71 -26.33
CA SER A 457 8.61 -5.32 -26.75
C SER A 457 8.51 -5.97 -28.14
N VAL A 458 7.44 -6.75 -28.37
CA VAL A 458 7.16 -7.37 -29.67
C VAL A 458 6.91 -6.33 -30.74
N ALA A 459 6.12 -5.29 -30.45
CA ALA A 459 5.86 -4.21 -31.40
C ALA A 459 7.15 -3.53 -31.89
N ASN A 460 8.15 -3.36 -31.01
CA ASN A 460 9.45 -2.81 -31.38
C ASN A 460 10.29 -3.75 -32.25
N LYS A 461 10.14 -5.07 -32.09
CA LYS A 461 10.85 -6.08 -32.91
C LYS A 461 10.22 -6.32 -34.28
N LEU A 462 8.93 -6.01 -34.42
CA LEU A 462 8.16 -6.17 -35.65
C LEU A 462 8.10 -4.89 -36.51
N ARG A 463 8.67 -3.78 -36.02
CA ARG A 463 8.96 -2.56 -36.79
C ARG A 463 10.31 -2.71 -37.45
#